data_AF-A0A5C7ULR9-F1
#
_entry.id   AF-A0A5C7ULR9-F1
#
_cell.length_a   1.000
_cell.length_b   1.000
_cell.length_c   1.000
_cell.angle_alpha   90.00
_cell.angle_beta   90.00
_cell.angle_gamma   90.00
#
_symmetry.space_group_name_H-M   'P 1'
#
loop_
_entity.id
_entity.type
_entity.pdbx_description
1 polymer ?
#
loop_
_entity_poly.entity_id
_entity_poly.type
_entity_poly.pdbx_seq_one_letter_code
_entity_poly.pdbx_strand_id
1 'polypeptide(L)' 'MIKKILVSAGVLGLSTSKLFAQGPDTIKHFSFSNLPVQSVSKLLTRETISGENGTIAYYTYQKGGTVPTHHHIN' A
#
# COMPACT_ATOMS: atom_id res chain seq x y z
N MET A 1 43.38 -36.77 32.81
CA MET A 1 42.53 -37.94 32.50
C MET A 1 41.05 -37.56 32.63
N ILE A 2 40.28 -37.78 31.56
CA ILE A 2 38.81 -37.88 31.44
C ILE A 2 37.94 -36.71 31.98
N LYS A 3 37.24 -36.00 31.09
CA LYS A 3 35.79 -36.14 30.85
C LYS A 3 35.31 -35.22 29.73
N LYS A 4 34.81 -35.84 28.66
CA LYS A 4 33.92 -35.21 27.68
C LYS A 4 32.63 -34.85 28.42
N ILE A 5 32.22 -33.59 28.35
CA ILE A 5 30.84 -33.18 28.60
C ILE A 5 30.37 -32.45 27.36
N LEU A 6 29.54 -33.18 26.61
CA LEU A 6 28.65 -32.69 25.59
C LEU A 6 27.43 -32.10 26.31
N VAL A 7 27.15 -30.81 26.13
CA VAL A 7 25.84 -30.22 26.42
C VAL A 7 25.37 -29.54 25.15
N SER A 8 24.55 -30.27 24.40
CA SER A 8 23.65 -29.71 23.40
C SER A 8 22.37 -29.30 24.12
N ALA A 9 22.02 -28.03 24.04
CA ALA A 9 20.66 -27.50 24.08
C ALA A 9 20.74 -26.04 23.68
N GLY A 10 20.92 -25.82 22.37
CA GLY A 10 20.87 -24.50 21.77
C GLY A 10 19.52 -23.86 22.04
N VAL A 11 19.58 -22.77 22.83
CA VAL A 11 18.75 -21.57 22.77
C VAL A 11 17.25 -21.81 22.55
N LEU A 12 16.50 -21.74 23.66
CA LEU A 12 15.11 -21.26 23.62
C LEU A 12 15.10 -19.96 22.82
N GLY A 13 14.66 -20.05 21.57
CA GLY A 13 14.43 -18.92 20.71
C GLY A 13 13.36 -18.05 21.35
N LEU A 14 13.81 -17.03 22.08
CA LEU A 14 12.97 -15.93 22.53
C LEU A 14 12.44 -15.28 21.26
N SER A 15 11.21 -15.63 20.86
CA SER A 15 10.51 -14.97 19.76
C SER A 15 10.24 -13.55 20.20
N THR A 16 11.18 -12.65 19.92
CA THR A 16 10.97 -11.23 20.04
C THR A 16 9.86 -10.89 19.05
N SER A 17 8.66 -10.68 19.60
CA SER A 17 7.57 -10.01 18.94
C SER A 17 8.15 -8.75 18.32
N LYS A 18 8.18 -8.70 16.99
CA LYS A 18 8.56 -7.49 16.25
C LYS A 18 7.65 -6.39 16.76
N LEU A 19 8.20 -5.47 17.56
CA LEU A 19 7.54 -4.22 17.89
C LEU A 19 7.26 -3.54 16.56
N PHE A 20 5.99 -3.48 16.17
CA PHE A 20 5.53 -2.55 15.15
C PHE A 20 5.67 -1.15 15.76
N ALA A 21 6.87 -0.57 15.63
CA ALA A 21 7.04 0.86 15.79
C ALA A 21 6.26 1.51 14.65
N GLN A 22 5.03 1.92 14.91
CA GLN A 22 4.36 2.93 14.09
C GLN A 22 5.14 4.23 14.29
N GLY A 23 6.11 4.46 13.40
CA GLY A 23 6.75 5.77 13.28
C GLY A 23 5.71 6.82 12.91
N PRO A 24 6.01 8.12 13.09
CA PRO A 24 5.09 9.19 12.74
C PRO A 24 4.60 9.01 11.31
N ASP A 25 3.30 9.21 11.08
CA ASP A 25 2.67 9.14 9.75
C ASP A 25 3.48 10.01 8.79
N THR A 26 4.30 9.35 7.99
CA THR A 26 5.19 10.03 7.05
C THR A 26 4.29 10.62 5.99
N ILE A 27 4.26 11.95 5.92
CA ILE A 27 3.49 12.66 4.89
C ILE A 27 3.99 12.18 3.53
N LYS A 28 3.10 11.55 2.77
CA LYS A 28 3.39 11.09 1.40
C LYS A 28 3.00 12.19 0.44
N HIS A 29 3.97 12.64 -0.36
CA HIS A 29 3.72 13.56 -1.45
C HIS A 29 3.47 12.78 -2.74
N PHE A 30 2.45 13.19 -3.48
CA PHE A 30 2.10 12.62 -4.78
C PHE A 30 2.12 13.72 -5.84
N SER A 31 2.55 13.38 -7.05
CA SER A 31 2.40 14.22 -8.23
C SER A 31 1.59 13.44 -9.25
N PHE A 32 0.54 14.06 -9.81
CA PHE A 32 -0.27 13.44 -10.85
C PHE A 32 0.60 12.99 -12.04
N SER A 33 1.62 13.76 -12.41
CA SER A 33 2.56 13.40 -13.49
C SER A 33 3.25 12.04 -13.33
N ASN A 34 3.31 11.52 -12.10
CA ASN A 34 4.03 10.30 -11.75
C ASN A 34 3.07 9.15 -11.41
N LEU A 35 1.75 9.38 -11.51
CA LEU A 35 0.77 8.33 -11.28
C LEU A 35 0.55 7.50 -12.54
N PRO A 36 0.22 6.21 -12.38
CA PRO A 36 -0.15 5.39 -13.50
C PRO A 36 -1.50 5.84 -14.06
N VAL A 37 -1.50 6.25 -15.33
CA VAL A 37 -2.72 6.60 -16.07
C VAL A 37 -3.45 5.32 -16.48
N GLN A 38 -4.67 5.15 -15.99
CA GLN A 38 -5.56 4.05 -16.36
C GLN A 38 -6.56 4.51 -17.41
N SER A 39 -6.71 3.74 -18.49
CA SER A 39 -7.79 3.97 -19.45
C SER A 39 -9.10 3.42 -18.88
N VAL A 40 -10.12 4.26 -18.76
CA VAL A 40 -11.48 3.86 -18.32
C VAL A 40 -12.40 3.68 -19.52
N SER A 41 -12.24 4.53 -20.53
CA SER A 41 -12.85 4.39 -21.85
C SER A 41 -11.96 5.04 -22.90
N LYS A 42 -12.35 4.96 -24.18
CA LYS A 42 -11.64 5.63 -25.28
C LYS A 42 -11.47 7.15 -25.05
N LEU A 43 -12.36 7.79 -24.31
CA LEU A 43 -12.39 9.25 -24.09
C LEU A 43 -12.15 9.65 -22.63
N LEU A 44 -11.80 8.70 -21.77
CA LEU A 44 -11.66 8.90 -20.33
C LEU A 44 -10.47 8.15 -19.77
N THR A 45 -9.59 8.86 -19.08
CA THR A 45 -8.53 8.27 -18.26
C THR A 45 -8.71 8.63 -16.79
N ARG A 46 -8.09 7.84 -15.92
CA ARG A 46 -8.12 8.02 -14.47
C ARG A 46 -6.76 7.74 -13.84
N GLU A 47 -6.40 8.55 -12.88
CA GLU A 47 -5.29 8.33 -11.95
C GLU A 47 -5.86 8.29 -10.53
N THR A 48 -5.30 7.44 -9.67
CA THR A 48 -5.83 7.22 -8.32
C THR A 48 -4.74 7.20 -7.27
N ILE A 49 -5.03 7.81 -6.13
CA ILE A 49 -4.26 7.68 -4.88
C ILE A 49 -5.19 7.11 -3.83
N SER A 50 -4.83 5.99 -3.22
CA SER A 50 -5.63 5.33 -2.19
C SER A 50 -4.90 5.33 -0.85
N GLY A 51 -5.64 5.65 0.21
CA GLY A 51 -5.23 5.51 1.60
C GLY A 51 -6.28 4.73 2.38
N GLU A 52 -6.05 4.57 3.67
CA GLU A 52 -6.93 3.81 4.57
C GLU A 52 -8.36 4.37 4.61
N ASN A 53 -8.50 5.70 4.60
CA ASN A 53 -9.80 6.38 4.76
C ASN A 53 -10.45 6.79 3.43
N GLY A 54 -9.88 6.42 2.28
CA GLY A 54 -10.49 6.74 1.00
C GLY A 54 -9.54 6.80 -0.18
N THR A 55 -10.10 7.16 -1.32
CA THR A 55 -9.39 7.27 -2.59
C THR A 55 -9.65 8.63 -3.22
N ILE A 56 -8.58 9.28 -3.68
CA ILE A 56 -8.64 10.46 -4.54
C ILE A 56 -8.47 9.98 -5.98
N ALA A 57 -9.39 10.37 -6.86
CA ALA A 57 -9.31 10.08 -8.28
C ALA A 57 -9.23 11.37 -9.10
N TYR A 58 -8.28 11.43 -10.02
CA TYR A 58 -8.16 12.49 -11.02
C TYR A 58 -8.56 11.93 -12.38
N TYR A 59 -9.49 12.59 -13.05
CA TYR A 59 -10.03 12.13 -14.32
C TYR A 59 -9.72 13.15 -15.42
N THR A 60 -9.30 12.65 -16.58
CA THR A 60 -9.14 13.47 -17.80
C THR A 60 -10.14 13.02 -18.84
N TYR A 61 -10.89 13.99 -19.37
CA TYR A 61 -11.98 13.79 -20.33
C TYR A 61 -11.65 14.44 -21.66
N GLN A 62 -11.99 13.76 -22.75
CA GLN A 62 -12.10 14.38 -24.06
C GLN A 62 -13.56 14.79 -24.32
N LYS A 63 -13.77 15.77 -25.22
CA LYS A 63 -15.11 16.25 -25.58
C LYS A 63 -16.01 15.07 -25.98
N GLY A 64 -17.21 15.00 -25.39
CA GLY A 64 -18.16 13.90 -25.58
C GLY A 64 -17.92 12.67 -24.69
N GLY A 65 -16.82 12.62 -23.94
CA GLY A 65 -16.58 11.63 -22.90
C GLY A 65 -17.58 11.79 -21.75
N THR A 66 -18.09 10.67 -21.23
CA THR A 66 -19.06 10.63 -20.13
C THR A 66 -18.53 9.73 -19.03
N VAL A 67 -18.68 10.15 -17.76
CA VAL A 67 -18.48 9.25 -16.61
C VAL A 67 -19.74 8.42 -16.45
N PRO A 68 -19.67 7.08 -16.51
CA PRO A 68 -20.81 6.25 -16.18
C PRO A 68 -21.26 6.53 -14.74
N THR A 69 -22.55 6.80 -14.57
CA THR A 69 -23.15 6.86 -13.24
C THR A 69 -22.96 5.51 -12.57
N HIS A 70 -22.38 5.51 -11.37
CA HIS A 70 -22.23 4.33 -10.54
C HIS A 70 -22.59 4.67 -9.11
N HIS A 71 -23.01 3.66 -8.36
CA HIS A 71 -23.46 3.80 -6.99
C HIS A 71 -22.34 3.36 -6.04
N HIS A 72 -22.11 4.12 -4.98
CA HIS A 72 -21.29 3.69 -3.86
C HIS A 72 -22.23 3.26 -2.72
N ILE A 73 -21.85 2.21 -1.99
CA ILE A 73 -22.62 1.67 -0.85
C ILE A 73 -22.35 2.43 0.45
N ASN A 74 -21.30 3.26 0.45
CA ASN A 74 -20.75 3.94 1.62
C ASN A 74 -21.70 5.00 2.18
#